data_AF-A0A3D3LM96-F1
#
_entry.id   AF-A0A3D3LM96-F1
#
_cell.length_a   1.000
_cell.length_b   1.000
_cell.length_c   1.000
_cell.angle_alpha   90.00
_cell.angle_beta   90.00
_cell.angle_gamma   90.00
#
_symmetry.space_group_name_H-M   'P 1'
#
loop_
_entity.id
_entity.type
_entity.pdbx_description
1 polymer ?
#
loop_
_entity_poly.entity_id
_entity_poly.type
_entity_poly.pdbx_seq_one_letter_code
_entity_poly.pdbx_strand_id
1 'polypeptide(L)'
;IFNYLTLIIYYFFKSYVNLIFLLENEIKKAPFANVNPVLFVCIVLIVVFISYQVIGALITFIATGGDIKIDSSNVVLMRFLISFSQFMFLLFPAILLSILQGNKTSEVFRLKAPPINILLLSVLGIILIQPSLQVIIYLQEKLLLAIPGISDIYTQTQEIFKQLEEFTISIINAGSLFEFIGVVFVIAVTPAICEEFLFRGLILKNFERALSWFKACVLTGV
;
A
#
# COMPACT_ATOMS: atom_id res chain seq x y z
N ILE A 1 -10.03 18.19 -15.71
CA ILE A 1 -10.07 16.90 -14.97
C ILE A 1 -8.87 16.76 -14.03
N PHE A 2 -7.62 16.85 -14.53
CA PHE A 2 -6.40 16.77 -13.70
C PHE A 2 -6.38 17.77 -12.52
N ASN A 3 -6.77 19.02 -12.75
CA ASN A 3 -6.75 20.07 -11.72
C ASN A 3 -7.80 19.87 -10.59
N TYR A 4 -8.93 19.22 -10.90
CA TYR A 4 -9.99 18.94 -9.93
C TYR A 4 -9.67 17.72 -9.07
N LEU A 5 -9.01 16.70 -9.63
CA LEU A 5 -8.56 15.54 -8.89
C LEU A 5 -7.50 15.93 -7.85
N THR A 6 -6.54 16.78 -8.23
CA THR A 6 -5.54 17.34 -7.31
C THR A 6 -6.18 18.16 -6.19
N LEU A 7 -7.23 18.92 -6.50
CA LEU A 7 -7.96 19.73 -5.52
C LEU A 7 -8.73 18.83 -4.51
N ILE A 8 -9.41 17.79 -4.99
CA ILE A 8 -10.16 16.85 -4.14
C ILE A 8 -9.19 16.08 -3.23
N ILE A 9 -8.07 15.60 -3.78
CA ILE A 9 -7.00 14.98 -2.99
C ILE A 9 -6.49 15.97 -1.93
N TYR A 10 -6.23 17.23 -2.30
CA TYR A 10 -5.77 18.26 -1.37
C TYR A 10 -6.78 18.56 -0.23
N TYR A 11 -8.08 18.68 -0.52
CA TYR A 11 -9.10 18.96 0.49
C TYR A 11 -9.40 17.76 1.39
N PHE A 12 -9.44 16.55 0.84
CA PHE A 12 -9.52 15.31 1.62
C PHE A 12 -8.33 15.20 2.56
N PHE A 13 -7.13 15.47 2.05
CA PHE A 13 -5.90 15.49 2.82
C PHE A 13 -5.93 16.55 3.93
N LYS A 14 -6.41 17.76 3.64
CA LYS A 14 -6.52 18.84 4.64
C LYS A 14 -7.47 18.50 5.78
N SER A 15 -8.59 17.83 5.49
CA SER A 15 -9.55 17.37 6.51
C SER A 15 -8.93 16.28 7.41
N TYR A 16 -8.20 15.33 6.82
CA TYR A 16 -7.47 14.31 7.57
C TYR A 16 -6.34 14.89 8.42
N VAL A 17 -5.57 15.86 7.91
CA VAL A 17 -4.50 16.55 8.67
C VAL A 17 -5.05 17.25 9.91
N ASN A 18 -6.24 17.86 9.82
CA ASN A 18 -6.88 18.47 10.98
C ASN A 18 -7.27 17.43 12.03
N LEU A 19 -7.75 16.25 11.64
CA LEU A 19 -8.05 15.16 12.56
C LEU A 19 -6.78 14.64 13.27
N ILE A 20 -5.67 14.55 12.53
CA ILE A 20 -4.36 14.16 13.05
C ILE A 20 -3.84 15.19 14.07
N PHE A 21 -3.99 16.47 13.78
CA PHE A 21 -3.59 17.56 14.68
C PHE A 21 -4.40 17.55 15.99
N LEU A 22 -5.68 17.15 15.94
CA LEU A 22 -6.50 16.96 17.14
C LEU A 22 -6.00 15.77 17.98
N LEU A 23 -5.66 14.64 17.35
CA LEU A 23 -5.09 13.47 18.04
C LEU A 23 -3.71 13.73 18.66
N GLU A 24 -2.87 14.51 17.98
CA GLU A 24 -1.53 14.87 18.45
C GLU A 24 -1.56 15.73 19.73
N ASN A 25 -2.55 16.62 19.87
CA ASN A 25 -2.70 17.47 21.05
C ASN A 25 -3.17 16.70 22.31
N GLU A 26 -3.85 15.57 22.14
CA GLU A 26 -4.33 14.73 23.25
C GLU A 26 -3.21 13.85 23.85
N ILE A 27 -2.20 13.46 23.05
CA ILE A 27 -1.13 12.54 23.48
C ILE A 27 0.06 13.32 24.08
N LYS A 28 0.00 13.61 25.39
CA LYS A 28 1.01 14.41 26.12
C LYS A 28 2.34 13.69 26.42
N LYS A 29 2.42 12.35 26.32
CA LYS A 29 3.65 11.56 26.50
C LYS A 29 3.70 10.45 25.45
N ALA A 30 4.73 10.47 24.61
CA ALA A 30 4.96 9.46 23.58
C ALA A 30 5.60 8.19 24.17
N PRO A 31 4.90 7.06 24.23
CA PRO A 31 5.43 5.83 24.87
C PRO A 31 6.61 5.21 24.12
N PHE A 32 6.73 5.42 22.80
CA PHE A 32 7.77 4.80 21.97
C PHE A 32 8.95 5.72 21.64
N ALA A 33 9.06 6.88 22.29
CA ALA A 33 10.11 7.86 22.01
C ALA A 33 11.55 7.33 22.21
N ASN A 34 11.74 6.36 23.11
CA ASN A 34 13.06 5.84 23.48
C ASN A 34 13.44 4.51 22.78
N VAL A 35 12.59 3.98 21.91
CA VAL A 35 12.86 2.71 21.22
C VAL A 35 13.88 2.93 20.09
N ASN A 36 14.79 1.97 19.89
CA ASN A 36 15.73 2.02 18.76
C ASN A 36 14.96 2.18 17.43
N PRO A 37 15.24 3.23 16.62
CA PRO A 37 14.46 3.54 15.43
C PRO A 37 14.42 2.40 14.39
N VAL A 38 15.49 1.63 14.25
CA VAL A 38 15.57 0.51 13.29
C VAL A 38 14.70 -0.65 13.76
N LEU A 39 14.82 -1.02 15.03
CA LEU A 39 14.02 -2.11 15.62
C LEU A 39 12.53 -1.77 15.58
N PHE A 40 12.19 -0.52 15.86
CA PHE A 40 10.82 -0.01 15.76
C PHE A 40 10.28 -0.20 14.34
N VAL A 41 11.01 0.22 13.30
CA VAL A 41 10.59 0.06 11.91
C VAL A 41 10.37 -1.41 11.53
N CYS A 42 11.28 -2.31 11.91
CA CYS A 42 11.12 -3.74 11.62
C CYS A 42 9.84 -4.31 12.25
N ILE A 43 9.57 -3.97 13.52
CA ILE A 43 8.35 -4.42 14.22
C ILE A 43 7.12 -3.84 13.55
N VAL A 44 7.12 -2.54 13.24
CA VAL A 44 6.01 -1.87 12.57
C VAL A 44 5.72 -2.50 11.23
N LEU A 45 6.74 -2.74 10.40
CA LEU A 45 6.56 -3.40 9.11
C LEU A 45 5.88 -4.77 9.27
N ILE A 46 6.42 -5.63 10.13
CA ILE A 46 5.84 -6.96 10.35
C ILE A 46 4.39 -6.85 10.83
N VAL A 47 4.13 -6.04 11.86
CA VAL A 47 2.80 -5.95 12.47
C VAL A 47 1.79 -5.34 11.49
N VAL A 48 2.13 -4.25 10.81
CA VAL A 48 1.22 -3.56 9.88
C VAL A 48 0.94 -4.43 8.66
N PHE A 49 1.96 -5.02 8.04
CA PHE A 49 1.76 -5.87 6.86
C PHE A 49 0.98 -7.14 7.20
N ILE A 50 1.29 -7.82 8.30
CA ILE A 50 0.54 -9.02 8.71
C ILE A 50 -0.91 -8.64 9.06
N SER A 51 -1.12 -7.53 9.78
CA SER A 51 -2.48 -7.08 10.11
C SER A 51 -3.28 -6.75 8.85
N TYR A 52 -2.69 -6.02 7.90
CA TYR A 52 -3.32 -5.69 6.63
C TYR A 52 -3.69 -6.95 5.82
N GLN A 53 -2.76 -7.88 5.67
CA GLN A 53 -2.97 -9.09 4.85
C GLN A 53 -3.98 -10.03 5.51
N VAL A 54 -3.84 -10.33 6.80
CA VAL A 54 -4.70 -11.30 7.50
C VAL A 54 -6.09 -10.73 7.72
N ILE A 55 -6.19 -9.51 8.25
CA ILE A 55 -7.50 -8.92 8.56
C ILE A 55 -8.21 -8.49 7.28
N GLY A 56 -7.47 -7.96 6.29
CA GLY A 56 -8.02 -7.67 4.97
C GLY A 56 -8.61 -8.91 4.31
N ALA A 57 -7.87 -10.00 4.27
CA ALA A 57 -8.35 -11.27 3.72
C ALA A 57 -9.59 -11.79 4.48
N LEU A 58 -9.60 -11.72 5.81
CA LEU A 58 -10.75 -12.14 6.63
C LEU A 58 -12.01 -11.31 6.35
N ILE A 59 -11.88 -9.98 6.24
CA ILE A 59 -13.00 -9.08 5.93
C ILE A 59 -13.57 -9.45 4.56
N THR A 60 -12.70 -9.64 3.57
CA THR A 60 -13.13 -10.05 2.22
C THR A 60 -13.81 -11.42 2.25
N PHE A 61 -13.23 -12.41 2.93
CA PHE A 61 -13.78 -13.76 3.04
C PHE A 61 -15.18 -13.77 3.69
N ILE A 62 -15.36 -13.00 4.77
CA ILE A 62 -16.66 -12.85 5.45
C ILE A 62 -17.65 -12.12 4.53
N ALA A 63 -17.23 -11.05 3.87
CA ALA A 63 -18.10 -10.26 3.01
C ALA A 63 -18.55 -11.01 1.75
N THR A 64 -17.73 -11.90 1.20
CA THR A 64 -18.09 -12.74 0.05
C THR A 64 -18.68 -14.09 0.44
N GLY A 65 -18.83 -14.40 1.73
CA GLY A 65 -19.43 -15.64 2.20
C GLY A 65 -18.60 -16.90 1.92
N GLY A 66 -17.30 -16.76 1.70
CA GLY A 66 -16.37 -17.86 1.43
C GLY A 66 -16.23 -18.26 -0.05
N ASP A 67 -17.03 -17.69 -0.94
CA ASP A 67 -16.85 -17.85 -2.39
C ASP A 67 -15.99 -16.71 -2.95
N ILE A 68 -14.86 -17.06 -3.58
CA ILE A 68 -13.98 -16.11 -4.30
C ILE A 68 -14.54 -15.80 -5.70
N LYS A 69 -15.63 -16.47 -6.11
CA LYS A 69 -16.30 -16.21 -7.39
C LYS A 69 -17.09 -14.92 -7.30
N ILE A 70 -16.49 -13.86 -7.83
CA ILE A 70 -17.16 -12.56 -7.94
C ILE A 70 -18.28 -12.68 -8.96
N ASP A 71 -19.51 -12.65 -8.48
CA ASP A 71 -20.62 -12.24 -9.32
C ASP A 71 -20.48 -10.74 -9.62
N SER A 72 -20.69 -10.35 -10.88
CA SER A 72 -20.50 -8.97 -11.38
C SER A 72 -21.22 -7.90 -10.53
N SER A 73 -22.27 -8.31 -9.80
CA SER A 73 -23.01 -7.49 -8.84
C SER A 73 -22.20 -7.00 -7.62
N ASN A 74 -21.07 -7.63 -7.26
CA ASN A 74 -20.31 -7.32 -6.04
C ASN A 74 -19.01 -6.54 -6.27
N VAL A 75 -18.63 -6.25 -7.51
CA VAL A 75 -17.34 -5.60 -7.83
C VAL A 75 -17.19 -4.24 -7.12
N VAL A 76 -18.25 -3.44 -7.06
CA VAL A 76 -18.24 -2.14 -6.39
C VAL A 76 -18.01 -2.28 -4.87
N LEU A 77 -18.68 -3.26 -4.24
CA LEU A 77 -18.51 -3.56 -2.82
C LEU A 77 -17.08 -4.04 -2.53
N MET A 78 -16.51 -4.87 -3.41
CA MET A 78 -15.14 -5.35 -3.28
C MET A 78 -14.12 -4.21 -3.39
N ARG A 79 -14.29 -3.31 -4.36
CA ARG A 79 -13.46 -2.10 -4.49
C ARG A 79 -13.50 -1.25 -3.22
N PHE A 80 -14.70 -1.04 -2.66
CA PHE A 80 -14.86 -0.29 -1.42
C PHE A 80 -14.16 -0.97 -0.24
N LEU A 81 -14.32 -2.28 -0.08
CA LEU A 81 -13.68 -3.03 1.00
C LEU A 81 -12.16 -2.98 0.90
N ILE A 82 -11.58 -3.15 -0.29
CA ILE A 82 -10.13 -3.06 -0.49
C ILE A 82 -9.59 -1.68 -0.10
N SER A 83 -10.23 -0.61 -0.58
CA SER A 83 -9.86 0.76 -0.18
C SER A 83 -10.00 0.98 1.32
N PHE A 84 -11.09 0.52 1.92
CA PHE A 84 -11.34 0.66 3.35
C PHE A 84 -10.28 -0.08 4.18
N SER A 85 -9.94 -1.31 3.82
CA SER A 85 -8.91 -2.10 4.49
C SER A 85 -7.54 -1.44 4.40
N GLN A 86 -7.18 -0.82 3.27
CA GLN A 86 -5.93 -0.07 3.17
C GLN A 86 -5.90 1.15 4.10
N PHE A 87 -6.98 1.94 4.14
CA PHE A 87 -7.03 3.09 5.05
C PHE A 87 -6.99 2.67 6.53
N MET A 88 -7.71 1.62 6.90
CA MET A 88 -7.80 1.18 8.30
C MET A 88 -6.58 0.41 8.79
N PHE A 89 -5.97 -0.43 7.96
CA PHE A 89 -4.91 -1.33 8.39
C PHE A 89 -3.52 -0.95 7.89
N LEU A 90 -3.40 0.07 7.03
CA LEU A 90 -2.11 0.58 6.57
C LEU A 90 -1.93 2.05 6.98
N LEU A 91 -2.84 2.94 6.57
CA LEU A 91 -2.70 4.38 6.84
C LEU A 91 -2.90 4.71 8.32
N PHE A 92 -4.00 4.25 8.93
CA PHE A 92 -4.31 4.52 10.33
C PHE A 92 -3.20 4.08 11.30
N PRO A 93 -2.69 2.83 11.26
CA PRO A 93 -1.60 2.44 12.14
C PRO A 93 -0.31 3.21 11.85
N ALA A 94 0.00 3.56 10.60
CA ALA A 94 1.18 4.36 10.28
C ALA A 94 1.15 5.74 10.96
N ILE A 95 -0.01 6.40 10.95
CA ILE A 95 -0.21 7.69 11.63
C ILE A 95 -0.16 7.51 13.15
N LEU A 96 -0.92 6.55 13.69
CA LEU A 96 -1.00 6.31 15.12
C LEU A 96 0.39 6.03 15.71
N LEU A 97 1.17 5.14 15.06
CA LEU A 97 2.52 4.79 15.49
C LEU A 97 3.49 5.98 15.37
N SER A 98 3.34 6.83 14.35
CA SER A 98 4.12 8.07 14.25
C SER A 98 3.88 9.01 15.44
N ILE A 99 2.62 9.19 15.83
CA ILE A 99 2.25 10.04 16.98
C ILE A 99 2.73 9.41 18.29
N LEU A 100 2.56 8.10 18.47
CA LEU A 100 3.02 7.38 19.66
C LEU A 100 4.54 7.36 19.82
N GLN A 101 5.29 7.57 18.74
CA GLN A 101 6.74 7.76 18.77
C GLN A 101 7.13 9.21 19.13
N GLY A 102 6.18 10.14 19.22
CA GLY A 102 6.42 11.54 19.57
C GLY A 102 6.95 12.36 18.41
N ASN A 103 6.77 11.89 17.17
CA ASN A 103 7.19 12.64 16.00
C ASN A 103 6.11 13.67 15.67
N LYS A 104 6.52 14.94 15.51
CA LYS A 104 5.60 15.96 14.98
C LYS A 104 5.13 15.55 13.60
N THR A 105 3.82 15.39 13.44
CA THR A 105 3.25 14.85 12.20
C THR A 105 3.56 15.72 10.98
N SER A 106 3.74 17.04 11.18
CA SER A 106 4.17 17.99 10.14
C SER A 106 5.62 17.81 9.66
N GLU A 107 6.50 17.24 10.49
CA GLU A 107 7.90 16.99 10.14
C GLU A 107 8.12 15.60 9.52
N VAL A 108 7.17 14.69 9.76
CA VAL A 108 7.12 13.32 9.26
C VAL A 108 6.48 13.28 7.88
N PHE A 109 5.30 13.87 7.73
CA PHE A 109 4.56 13.91 6.48
C PHE A 109 4.92 15.17 5.69
N ARG A 110 6.15 15.19 5.13
CA ARG A 110 6.63 16.26 4.26
C ARG A 110 5.98 16.15 2.87
N LEU A 111 4.82 16.76 2.70
CA LEU A 111 4.09 16.81 1.42
C LEU A 111 4.74 17.81 0.45
N LYS A 112 5.95 17.50 0.01
CA LYS A 112 6.59 18.22 -1.08
C LYS A 112 6.44 17.39 -2.34
N ALA A 113 5.63 17.89 -3.28
CA ALA A 113 5.55 17.28 -4.59
C ALA A 113 6.95 17.29 -5.23
N PRO A 114 7.44 16.13 -5.74
CA PRO A 114 8.70 16.10 -6.44
C PRO A 114 8.61 16.91 -7.75
N PRO A 115 9.73 17.42 -8.28
CA PRO A 115 9.75 18.10 -9.56
C PRO A 115 9.27 17.16 -10.68
N ILE A 116 8.60 17.75 -11.68
CA ILE A 116 7.94 16.99 -12.77
C ILE A 116 8.90 16.05 -13.52
N ASN A 117 10.18 16.42 -13.63
CA ASN A 117 11.21 15.62 -14.29
C ASN A 117 11.43 14.28 -13.56
N ILE A 118 11.43 14.30 -12.22
CA ILE A 118 11.58 13.10 -11.41
C ILE A 118 10.31 12.25 -11.52
N LEU A 119 9.14 12.89 -11.52
CA LEU A 119 7.86 12.18 -11.67
C LEU A 119 7.80 11.44 -13.02
N LEU A 120 8.19 12.10 -14.12
CA LEU A 120 8.25 11.48 -15.44
C LEU A 120 9.27 10.34 -15.48
N LEU A 121 10.43 10.52 -14.85
CA LEU A 121 11.45 9.48 -14.76
C LEU A 121 10.95 8.25 -13.98
N SER A 122 10.19 8.44 -12.89
CA SER A 122 9.57 7.34 -12.15
C SER A 122 8.55 6.56 -13.01
N VAL A 123 7.70 7.27 -13.76
CA VAL A 123 6.73 6.63 -14.67
C VAL A 123 7.46 5.84 -15.76
N LEU A 124 8.49 6.41 -16.37
CA LEU A 124 9.32 5.69 -17.34
C LEU A 124 10.01 4.48 -16.71
N GLY A 125 10.52 4.61 -15.49
CA GLY A 125 11.13 3.52 -14.74
C GLY A 125 10.17 2.34 -14.54
N ILE A 126 8.91 2.62 -14.15
CA ILE A 126 7.87 1.59 -14.00
C ILE A 126 7.59 0.90 -15.35
N ILE A 127 7.48 1.66 -16.44
CA ILE A 127 7.23 1.08 -17.78
C ILE A 127 8.41 0.19 -18.20
N LEU A 128 9.64 0.61 -17.92
CA LEU A 128 10.86 -0.12 -18.29
C LEU A 128 11.11 -1.35 -17.42
N ILE A 129 10.68 -1.34 -16.15
CA ILE A 129 10.84 -2.50 -15.26
C ILE A 129 9.79 -3.58 -15.51
N GLN A 130 8.61 -3.21 -16.03
CA GLN A 130 7.49 -4.13 -16.23
C GLN A 130 7.86 -5.38 -17.08
N PRO A 131 8.56 -5.27 -18.24
CA PRO A 131 8.97 -6.43 -19.00
C PRO A 131 9.95 -7.33 -18.24
N SER A 132 10.83 -6.73 -17.42
CA SER A 132 11.81 -7.48 -16.62
C SER A 132 11.11 -8.34 -15.57
N LEU A 133 10.06 -7.80 -14.93
CA LEU A 133 9.23 -8.56 -13.99
C LEU A 133 8.55 -9.77 -14.66
N GLN A 134 8.05 -9.60 -15.89
CA GLN A 134 7.45 -10.70 -16.65
C GLN A 134 8.44 -11.82 -16.96
N VAL A 135 9.69 -11.46 -17.31
CA VAL A 135 10.75 -12.45 -17.53
C VAL A 135 11.10 -13.20 -16.25
N ILE A 136 11.14 -12.51 -15.10
CA ILE A 136 11.42 -13.13 -13.80
C ILE A 136 10.31 -14.13 -13.44
N ILE A 137 9.04 -13.75 -13.60
CA ILE A 137 7.89 -14.64 -13.33
C ILE A 137 7.98 -15.89 -14.22
N TYR A 138 8.23 -15.71 -15.52
CA TYR A 138 8.38 -16.82 -16.46
C TYR A 138 9.53 -17.77 -16.09
N LEU A 139 10.67 -17.22 -15.65
CA LEU A 139 11.82 -18.02 -15.24
C LEU A 139 11.53 -18.78 -13.95
N GLN A 140 10.86 -18.15 -12.98
CA GLN A 140 10.44 -18.78 -11.72
C GLN A 140 9.50 -19.96 -11.98
N GLU A 141 8.51 -19.79 -12.87
CA GLU A 141 7.60 -20.86 -13.30
C GLU A 141 8.38 -22.06 -13.87
N LYS A 142 9.30 -21.82 -14.81
CA LYS A 142 10.11 -22.89 -15.40
C LYS A 142 10.99 -23.60 -14.36
N LEU A 143 11.57 -22.86 -13.44
CA LEU A 143 12.44 -23.42 -12.40
C LEU A 143 11.63 -24.30 -11.43
N LEU A 144 10.44 -23.85 -11.01
CA LEU A 144 9.54 -24.62 -10.15
C LEU A 144 9.09 -25.93 -10.80
N LEU A 145 8.77 -25.91 -12.10
CA LEU A 145 8.38 -27.10 -12.86
C LEU A 145 9.53 -28.09 -13.09
N ALA A 146 10.78 -27.62 -13.05
CA ALA A 146 11.96 -28.47 -13.24
C ALA A 146 12.33 -29.28 -11.98
N ILE A 147 11.75 -28.97 -10.81
CA ILE A 147 12.05 -29.67 -9.55
C ILE A 147 11.14 -30.90 -9.43
N PRO A 148 11.69 -32.14 -9.43
CA PRO A 148 10.90 -33.35 -9.31
C PRO A 148 10.23 -33.42 -7.92
N GLY A 149 8.91 -33.65 -7.90
CA GLY A 149 8.09 -33.72 -6.68
C GLY A 149 7.33 -32.43 -6.30
N ILE A 150 7.58 -31.31 -7.00
CA ILE A 150 6.85 -30.04 -6.78
C ILE A 150 5.70 -29.85 -7.79
N SER A 151 5.62 -30.66 -8.84
CA SER A 151 4.61 -30.54 -9.92
C SER A 151 3.17 -30.50 -9.40
N ASP A 152 2.84 -31.31 -8.39
CA ASP A 152 1.47 -31.44 -7.88
C ASP A 152 1.08 -30.29 -6.92
N ILE A 153 2.07 -29.69 -6.24
CA ILE A 153 1.90 -28.46 -5.46
C ILE A 153 1.80 -27.27 -6.41
N TYR A 154 2.57 -27.30 -7.49
CA TYR A 154 2.58 -26.26 -8.51
C TYR A 154 1.23 -26.15 -9.21
N THR A 155 0.58 -27.26 -9.57
CA THR A 155 -0.76 -27.23 -10.20
C THR A 155 -1.82 -26.61 -9.29
N GLN A 156 -1.81 -26.92 -7.98
CA GLN A 156 -2.72 -26.28 -7.02
C GLN A 156 -2.42 -24.78 -6.84
N THR A 157 -1.15 -24.41 -6.82
CA THR A 157 -0.74 -23.00 -6.68
C THR A 157 -1.07 -22.20 -7.95
N GLN A 158 -0.98 -22.82 -9.13
CA GLN A 158 -1.37 -22.24 -10.41
C GLN A 158 -2.86 -21.90 -10.47
N GLU A 159 -3.72 -22.75 -9.94
CA GLU A 159 -5.16 -22.46 -9.83
C GLU A 159 -5.41 -21.24 -8.94
N ILE A 160 -4.71 -21.12 -7.82
CA ILE A 160 -4.79 -19.94 -6.94
C ILE A 160 -4.31 -18.68 -7.68
N PHE A 161 -3.18 -18.75 -8.38
CA PHE A 161 -2.67 -17.61 -9.16
C PHE A 161 -3.64 -17.15 -10.25
N LYS A 162 -4.24 -18.10 -10.99
CA LYS A 162 -5.27 -17.78 -11.99
C LYS A 162 -6.50 -17.13 -11.36
N GLN A 163 -6.96 -17.62 -10.22
CA GLN A 163 -8.07 -17.01 -9.49
C GLN A 163 -7.74 -15.58 -9.04
N LEU A 164 -6.51 -15.33 -8.58
CA LEU A 164 -6.04 -13.99 -8.22
C LEU A 164 -5.94 -13.06 -9.44
N GLU A 165 -5.53 -13.57 -10.60
CA GLU A 165 -5.48 -12.81 -11.85
C GLU A 165 -6.90 -12.45 -12.32
N GLU A 166 -7.80 -13.42 -12.37
CA GLU A 166 -9.22 -13.21 -12.73
C GLU A 166 -9.90 -12.24 -11.76
N PHE A 167 -9.64 -12.37 -10.46
CA PHE A 167 -10.08 -11.43 -9.43
C PHE A 167 -9.57 -10.02 -9.70
N THR A 168 -8.27 -9.90 -9.99
CA THR A 168 -7.63 -8.62 -10.32
C THR A 168 -8.30 -7.99 -11.53
N ILE A 169 -8.44 -8.75 -12.62
CA ILE A 169 -9.09 -8.32 -13.87
C ILE A 169 -10.52 -7.86 -13.61
N SER A 170 -11.30 -8.61 -12.84
CA SER A 170 -12.68 -8.25 -12.47
C SER A 170 -12.75 -6.90 -11.74
N ILE A 171 -11.80 -6.62 -10.85
CA ILE A 171 -11.75 -5.36 -10.10
C ILE A 171 -11.29 -4.19 -10.98
N ILE A 172 -10.34 -4.39 -11.91
CA ILE A 172 -9.90 -3.32 -12.82
C ILE A 172 -10.86 -3.06 -13.99
N ASN A 173 -11.74 -4.01 -14.32
CA ASN A 173 -12.63 -3.87 -15.47
C ASN A 173 -13.68 -2.77 -15.22
N ALA A 174 -13.79 -1.81 -16.14
CA ALA A 174 -14.72 -0.70 -16.03
C ALA A 174 -15.55 -0.55 -17.31
N GLY A 175 -16.87 -0.51 -17.18
CA GLY A 175 -17.80 -0.37 -18.31
C GLY A 175 -18.06 1.09 -18.73
N SER A 176 -17.66 2.07 -17.91
CA SER A 176 -17.87 3.49 -18.18
C SER A 176 -16.71 4.36 -17.71
N LEU A 177 -16.62 5.59 -18.22
CA LEU A 177 -15.57 6.55 -17.85
C LEU A 177 -15.62 6.95 -16.37
N PHE A 178 -16.82 7.05 -15.80
CA PHE A 178 -16.99 7.32 -14.36
C PHE A 178 -16.52 6.15 -13.50
N GLU A 179 -16.84 4.93 -13.91
CA GLU A 179 -16.38 3.72 -13.24
C GLU A 179 -14.85 3.60 -13.31
N PHE A 180 -14.25 3.92 -14.46
CA PHE A 180 -12.80 3.94 -14.64
C PHE A 180 -12.10 4.89 -13.66
N ILE A 181 -12.63 6.11 -13.47
CA ILE A 181 -12.07 7.05 -12.48
C ILE A 181 -12.16 6.45 -11.06
N GLY A 182 -13.26 5.78 -10.72
CA GLY A 182 -13.43 5.08 -9.45
C GLY A 182 -12.39 3.96 -9.27
N VAL A 183 -12.16 3.15 -10.31
CA VAL A 183 -11.15 2.08 -10.34
C VAL A 183 -9.75 2.67 -10.10
N VAL A 184 -9.38 3.73 -10.83
CA VAL A 184 -8.08 4.39 -10.65
C VAL A 184 -7.91 4.91 -9.23
N PHE A 185 -8.97 5.48 -8.64
CA PHE A 185 -8.92 5.96 -7.26
C PHE A 185 -8.67 4.82 -6.26
N VAL A 186 -9.38 3.70 -6.43
CA VAL A 186 -9.30 2.53 -5.54
C VAL A 186 -7.97 1.81 -5.67
N ILE A 187 -7.47 1.62 -6.90
CA ILE A 187 -6.35 0.71 -7.19
C ILE A 187 -5.01 1.44 -7.34
N ALA A 188 -5.01 2.71 -7.71
CA ALA A 188 -3.78 3.48 -7.87
C ALA A 188 -3.63 4.55 -6.79
N VAL A 189 -4.64 5.38 -6.58
CA VAL A 189 -4.53 6.53 -5.66
C VAL A 189 -4.54 6.10 -4.20
N THR A 190 -5.45 5.19 -3.82
CA THR A 190 -5.57 4.73 -2.42
C THR A 190 -4.29 4.04 -1.93
N PRO A 191 -3.70 3.08 -2.67
CA PRO A 191 -2.44 2.48 -2.24
C PRO A 191 -1.30 3.48 -2.22
N ALA A 192 -1.18 4.34 -3.26
CA ALA A 192 -0.12 5.34 -3.31
C ALA A 192 -0.14 6.29 -2.10
N ILE A 193 -1.33 6.71 -1.65
CA ILE A 193 -1.47 7.52 -0.44
C ILE A 193 -1.04 6.72 0.79
N CYS A 194 -1.58 5.51 0.98
CA CYS A 194 -1.31 4.74 2.19
C CYS A 194 0.18 4.37 2.30
N GLU A 195 0.79 3.94 1.18
CA GLU A 195 2.20 3.59 1.09
C GLU A 195 3.12 4.79 1.29
N GLU A 196 2.80 5.96 0.73
CA GLU A 196 3.61 7.17 0.93
C GLU A 196 3.68 7.55 2.41
N PHE A 197 2.57 7.44 3.16
CA PHE A 197 2.57 7.71 4.60
C PHE A 197 3.35 6.67 5.40
N LEU A 198 3.20 5.38 5.07
CA LEU A 198 3.92 4.32 5.75
C LEU A 198 5.43 4.39 5.46
N PHE A 199 5.81 4.36 4.18
CA PHE A 199 7.21 4.28 3.76
C PHE A 199 7.95 5.59 3.88
N ARG A 200 7.43 6.70 3.33
CA ARG A 200 8.15 7.98 3.41
C ARG A 200 7.92 8.72 4.69
N GLY A 201 6.70 8.64 5.23
CA GLY A 201 6.38 9.22 6.52
C GLY A 201 7.09 8.47 7.64
N LEU A 202 6.60 7.29 7.98
CA LEU A 202 7.04 6.59 9.19
C LEU A 202 8.41 5.93 9.06
N ILE A 203 8.63 5.12 8.01
CA ILE A 203 9.81 4.26 7.88
C ILE A 203 11.07 5.07 7.54
N LEU A 204 11.04 5.85 6.47
CA LEU A 204 12.20 6.65 6.02
C LEU A 204 12.66 7.61 7.11
N LYS A 205 11.73 8.30 7.78
CA LYS A 205 12.06 9.23 8.87
C LYS A 205 12.79 8.54 10.02
N ASN A 206 12.41 7.30 10.34
CA ASN A 206 13.06 6.52 11.38
C ASN A 206 14.43 6.01 10.97
N PHE A 207 14.60 5.61 9.70
CA PHE A 207 15.92 5.24 9.21
C PHE A 207 16.86 6.43 9.07
N GLU A 208 16.39 7.61 8.68
CA GLU A 208 17.20 8.85 8.66
C GLU A 208 17.75 9.24 10.05
N ARG A 209 17.10 8.80 11.13
CA ARG A 209 17.60 9.03 12.50
C ARG A 209 18.73 8.09 12.90
N ALA A 210 18.82 6.92 12.26
CA ALA A 210 19.76 5.86 12.64
C ALA A 210 20.87 5.62 11.60
N LEU A 211 20.64 5.97 10.33
CA LEU A 211 21.51 5.67 9.20
C LEU A 211 21.84 6.93 8.39
N SER A 212 22.91 6.86 7.59
CA SER A 212 23.19 7.91 6.60
C SER A 212 22.09 7.97 5.56
N TRP A 213 21.82 9.17 5.03
CA TRP A 213 20.74 9.43 4.07
C TRP A 213 20.72 8.45 2.88
N PHE A 214 21.88 8.12 2.30
CA PHE A 214 21.95 7.15 1.20
C PHE A 214 21.50 5.75 1.59
N LYS A 215 21.95 5.24 2.76
CA LYS A 215 21.56 3.91 3.25
C LYS A 215 20.09 3.89 3.64
N ALA A 216 19.58 4.97 4.23
CA ALA A 216 18.16 5.10 4.54
C ALA A 216 17.32 5.02 3.26
N CYS A 217 17.65 5.78 2.21
CA CYS A 217 16.91 5.74 0.94
C CYS A 217 16.95 4.37 0.27
N VAL A 218 18.11 3.71 0.22
CA VAL A 218 18.22 2.36 -0.37
C VAL A 218 17.41 1.34 0.43
N LEU A 219 17.51 1.35 1.76
CA LEU A 219 16.82 0.38 2.61
C LEU A 219 15.29 0.59 2.63
N THR A 220 14.80 1.82 2.40
CA THR A 220 13.37 2.06 2.23
C THR A 220 12.83 1.74 0.84
N GLY A 221 13.69 1.76 -0.17
CA GLY A 221 13.31 1.56 -1.56
C GLY A 221 13.38 0.11 -2.03
N VAL A 222 13.98 -0.77 -1.21
CA VAL A 222 14.09 -2.22 -1.40
C VAL A 222 13.09 -2.91 -0.49
#